data_AF-B6B3P7-F1
#
_entry.id   AF-B6B3P7-F1
#
_cell.length_a   1.000
_cell.length_b   1.000
_cell.length_c   1.000
_cell.angle_alpha   90.00
_cell.angle_beta   90.00
_cell.angle_gamma   90.00
#
_symmetry.space_group_name_H-M   'P 1'
#
loop_
_entity.id
_entity.type
_entity.pdbx_description
1 polymer ?
#
loop_
_entity_poly.entity_id
_entity_poly.type
_entity_poly.pdbx_seq_one_letter_code
_entity_poly.pdbx_strand_id
1 'polypeptide(L)' 'MKFNNGAVVNPGDTVQVQGSEIMAPYGELVEEERIATITRASKLEQLWTRATGDFEFMELCEFSFSEEVLS' A
#
# COMPACT_ATOMS: atom_id res chain seq x y z
N MET A 1 10.16 3.25 -1.82
CA MET A 1 9.53 3.58 -0.52
C MET A 1 10.26 2.85 0.60
N LYS A 2 10.40 3.46 1.79
CA LYS A 2 11.00 2.82 2.98
C LYS A 2 10.02 2.88 4.14
N PHE A 3 9.86 1.78 4.88
CA PHE A 3 9.09 1.72 6.13
C PHE A 3 9.92 2.18 7.34
N ASN A 4 9.24 2.45 8.46
CA ASN A 4 9.83 2.98 9.69
C ASN A 4 10.95 2.08 10.26
N ASN A 5 10.87 0.77 10.01
CA ASN A 5 11.89 -0.21 10.42
C ASN A 5 13.04 -0.37 9.40
N GLY A 6 13.10 0.46 8.36
CA GLY A 6 14.11 0.40 7.31
C GLY A 6 13.83 -0.62 6.20
N ALA A 7 12.74 -1.38 6.27
CA ALA A 7 12.35 -2.28 5.19
C ALA A 7 12.05 -1.50 3.90
N VAL A 8 12.58 -1.99 2.78
CA VAL A 8 12.41 -1.37 1.45
C VAL A 8 11.40 -2.18 0.64
N VAL A 9 10.58 -1.50 -0.18
CA VAL A 9 9.68 -2.10 -1.17
C VAL A 9 10.30 -1.94 -2.56
N ASN A 10 10.35 -3.04 -3.32
CA ASN A 10 10.83 -3.06 -4.70
C ASN A 10 9.65 -3.15 -5.68
N PRO A 11 9.85 -2.82 -6.98
CA PRO A 11 8.82 -3.00 -7.99
C PRO A 11 8.28 -4.43 -8.01
N GLY A 12 6.95 -4.57 -8.09
CA GLY A 12 6.27 -5.87 -8.06
C GLY A 12 6.05 -6.46 -6.66
N ASP A 13 6.70 -5.94 -5.61
CA ASP A 13 6.42 -6.38 -4.25
C ASP A 13 4.98 -6.00 -3.85
N THR A 14 4.28 -6.89 -3.15
CA THR A 14 2.94 -6.62 -2.60
C THR A 14 3.03 -6.37 -1.10
N VAL A 15 2.36 -5.32 -0.63
CA VAL A 15 2.30 -4.94 0.79
C VAL A 15 0.89 -5.15 1.31
N GLN A 16 0.75 -5.94 2.38
CA GLN A 16 -0.50 -6.12 3.09
C GLN A 16 -0.37 -5.56 4.51
N VAL A 17 -1.10 -4.47 4.79
CA VAL A 17 -1.17 -3.87 6.14
C VAL A 17 -2.09 -4.71 7.01
N GLN A 18 -1.61 -5.07 8.19
CA GLN A 18 -2.37 -5.84 9.18
C GLN A 18 -3.18 -4.91 10.08
N GLY A 19 -4.28 -5.41 10.63
CA GLY A 19 -5.08 -4.72 11.62
C GLY A 19 -6.56 -4.66 11.24
N SER A 20 -7.37 -4.18 12.19
CA SER A 20 -8.77 -3.87 11.96
C SER A 20 -8.92 -2.64 11.06
N GLU A 21 -10.14 -2.43 10.58
CA GLU A 21 -10.52 -1.21 9.87
C GLU A 21 -10.13 0.06 10.63
N ILE A 22 -9.77 1.11 9.90
CA ILE A 22 -9.47 2.45 10.44
C ILE A 22 -10.69 3.32 10.20
N MET A 23 -11.27 3.84 11.28
CA MET A 23 -12.37 4.80 11.22
C MET A 23 -11.81 6.19 11.51
N ALA A 24 -11.88 7.11 10.55
CA ALA A 24 -11.57 8.51 10.74
C ALA A 24 -12.86 9.34 10.62
N PRO A 25 -13.30 10.02 11.69
CA PRO A 25 -14.45 10.93 11.62
C PRO A 25 -14.25 12.06 10.62
N TYR A 26 -15.36 12.64 10.12
CA TYR A 26 -15.29 13.76 9.20
C TYR A 26 -14.52 14.94 9.81
N GLY A 27 -13.50 15.43 9.08
CA GLY A 27 -12.66 16.54 9.51
C GLY A 27 -11.50 16.15 10.44
N GLU A 28 -11.33 14.86 10.74
CA GLU A 28 -10.24 14.36 11.57
C GLU A 28 -9.16 13.65 10.74
N LEU A 29 -7.91 13.76 11.19
CA LEU A 29 -6.75 13.07 10.62
C LEU A 29 -6.28 12.01 11.61
N VAL A 30 -6.23 10.75 11.15
CA VAL A 30 -5.75 9.60 11.93
C VAL A 30 -4.47 9.09 11.29
N GLU A 31 -3.37 9.10 12.05
CA GLU A 31 -2.08 8.49 11.66
C GLU A 31 -1.80 7.32 12.60
N GLU A 32 -1.53 6.14 12.03
CA GLU A 32 -1.29 4.91 12.79
C GLU A 32 -0.06 4.17 12.25
N GLU A 33 0.82 3.73 13.15
CA GLU A 33 1.92 2.84 12.80
C GLU A 33 1.45 1.37 12.89
N ARG A 34 1.54 0.65 11.76
CA ARG A 34 1.07 -0.74 11.67
C ARG A 34 2.11 -1.70 11.14
N ILE A 35 1.91 -2.96 11.51
CA ILE A 35 2.68 -4.08 10.96
C ILE A 35 2.13 -4.40 9.57
N ALA A 36 3.03 -4.62 8.61
CA ALA A 36 2.68 -5.05 7.28
C ALA A 36 3.51 -6.27 6.86
N THR A 37 2.91 -7.14 6.07
CA THR A 37 3.59 -8.25 5.41
C THR A 37 3.97 -7.82 3.99
N ILE A 38 5.25 -8.00 3.62
CA ILE A 38 5.74 -7.73 2.27
C ILE A 38 6.00 -9.05 1.56
N THR A 39 5.23 -9.33 0.51
CA THR A 39 5.46 -10.46 -0.39
C THR A 39 6.39 -10.01 -1.51
N ARG A 40 7.53 -10.68 -1.64
CA ARG A 40 8.58 -10.30 -2.60
C ARG A 40 8.29 -10.83 -3.99
N ALA A 41 8.33 -9.95 -4.99
CA ALA A 41 8.31 -10.36 -6.39
C ALA A 41 9.58 -11.13 -6.75
N SER A 42 9.46 -12.10 -7.68
CA SER A 42 10.60 -12.81 -8.22
C SER A 42 11.52 -11.86 -9.01
N LYS A 43 12.81 -12.19 -9.17
CA LYS A 43 13.74 -11.33 -9.95
C LYS A 43 13.29 -11.11 -11.39
N LEU A 44 12.62 -12.09 -11.99
CA LEU A 44 12.07 -11.98 -13.35
C LEU A 44 10.90 -11.00 -13.39
N GLU A 45 9.97 -11.10 -12.43
CA GLU A 45 8.89 -10.11 -12.29
C GLU A 45 9.45 -8.73 -11.99
N GLN A 46 10.41 -8.58 -11.09
CA GLN A 46 11.02 -7.27 -10.80
C GLN A 46 11.66 -6.65 -12.04
N LEU A 47 12.37 -7.44 -12.85
CA LEU A 47 12.97 -6.97 -14.10
C LEU A 47 11.90 -6.62 -15.14
N TRP A 48 10.85 -7.44 -15.23
CA TRP A 48 9.72 -7.19 -16.12
C TRP A 48 8.96 -5.94 -15.73
N THR A 49 8.51 -5.84 -14.46
CA THR A 49 7.86 -4.66 -13.89
C THR A 49 8.75 -3.42 -13.98
N ARG A 50 10.08 -3.53 -13.92
CA ARG A 50 10.95 -2.38 -14.16
C ARG A 50 11.01 -1.99 -15.63
N ALA A 51 10.97 -2.95 -16.55
CA ALA A 51 11.00 -2.71 -17.99
C ALA A 51 9.65 -2.23 -18.55
N THR A 52 8.53 -2.67 -17.99
CA THR A 52 7.17 -2.32 -18.41
C THR A 52 6.50 -1.28 -17.51
N GLY A 53 6.93 -1.15 -16.25
CA GLY A 53 6.35 -0.21 -15.27
C GLY A 53 6.73 1.25 -15.52
N ASP A 54 7.75 1.55 -16.34
CA ASP A 54 7.97 2.90 -16.87
C ASP A 54 6.90 3.29 -17.92
N PHE A 55 6.17 2.31 -18.47
CA PHE A 55 5.06 2.52 -19.41
C PHE A 55 3.68 2.51 -18.74
N GLU A 56 3.53 1.79 -17.62
CA GLU A 56 2.30 1.80 -16.81
C GLU A 56 2.36 2.94 -15.80
N PHE A 57 1.54 3.97 -16.03
CA PHE A 57 1.25 5.03 -15.07
C PHE A 57 1.11 4.46 -13.66
N MET A 58 1.91 4.96 -12.70
CA MET A 58 1.68 4.68 -11.29
C MET A 58 0.36 5.32 -10.90
N GLU A 59 -0.70 4.52 -10.84
CA GLU A 59 -2.01 5.00 -10.41
C GLU A 59 -1.90 5.59 -9.01
N LEU A 60 -2.54 6.76 -8.81
CA LEU A 60 -2.82 7.27 -7.48
C LEU A 60 -3.69 6.22 -6.77
N CYS A 61 -3.16 5.59 -5.72
CA CYS A 61 -3.95 4.70 -4.87
C CYS A 61 -5.03 5.52 -4.16
N GLU A 62 -6.22 5.56 -4.75
CA GLU A 62 -7.42 6.11 -4.13
C GLU A 62 -7.99 5.04 -3.18
N PHE A 63 -7.89 5.29 -1.88
CA PHE A 63 -8.59 4.50 -0.88
C PHE A 63 -10.03 5.01 -0.82
N SER A 64 -10.96 4.27 -1.43
CA SER A 64 -12.40 4.50 -1.26
C SER A 64 -12.84 4.03 0.12
N PHE A 65 -13.43 4.93 0.90
CA PHE A 65 -14.16 4.61 2.12
C PHE A 65 -15.61 4.35 1.73
N SER A 66 -16.11 3.13 1.95
CA SER A 66 -17.55 2.87 1.85
C SER A 66 -18.23 3.44 3.09
N GLU A 67 -19.08 4.47 2.92
CA GLU A 67 -20.04 4.87 3.95
C GLU A 67 -21.05 3.73 4.17
N GLU A 68 -20.72 2.75 5.02
CA GLU A 68 -21.72 1.87 5.60
C GLU A 68 -22.13 2.38 6.99
N VAL A 69 -23.04 3.36 6.94
CA VAL A 69 -24.17 3.63 7.82
C VAL A 69 -23.91 3.69 9.34
N LEU A 70 -23.98 4.90 9.91
CA LEU A 70 -24.59 5.08 11.23
C LEU A 70 -26.07 5.45 11.04
N SER A 71 -26.93 4.49 11.38
CA SER A 71 -28.36 4.68 11.64
C SER A 71 -28.60 5.49 12.91
#